data_AF-A0A5E4IQ89-F1
#
_entry.id   AF-A0A5E4IQ89-F1
#
_cell.length_a   1.000
_cell.length_b   1.000
_cell.length_c   1.000
_cell.angle_alpha   90.00
_cell.angle_beta   90.00
_cell.angle_gamma   90.00
#
_symmetry.space_group_name_H-M   'P 1'
#
loop_
_entity.id
_entity.type
_entity.pdbx_description
1 polymer ?
#
loop_
_entity_poly.entity_id
_entity_poly.type
_entity_poly.pdbx_seq_one_letter_code
_entity_poly.pdbx_strand_id
1 'polypeptide(L)'
;MPMLKKFRDFFIEQHYRFQLGMQFLIFVNFALLVITASDKLKKVLPIDYTGELVLLSILLAFLGAWLFGLILEKFVKYPQQQERAAVDRSPNWQATHQKLDTIIERLDKLERKK
;
A
#
# COMPACT_ATOMS: atom_id res chain seq x y z
N MET A 1 8.19 3.32 24.50
CA MET A 1 8.40 2.74 23.15
C MET A 1 7.22 2.01 22.49
N PRO A 2 6.06 1.68 23.13
CA PRO A 2 4.98 0.96 22.42
C PRO A 2 4.15 1.85 21.47
N MET A 3 4.04 3.15 21.76
CA MET A 3 3.24 4.10 20.96
C MET A 3 3.87 4.36 19.57
N LEU A 4 5.20 4.51 19.50
CA LEU A 4 5.91 4.68 18.22
C LEU A 4 5.74 3.47 17.29
N LYS A 5 5.80 2.26 17.85
CA LYS A 5 5.60 1.03 17.08
C LYS A 5 4.19 0.98 16.50
N LYS A 6 3.16 1.22 17.33
CA LYS A 6 1.76 1.27 16.88
C LYS A 6 1.52 2.32 15.79
N PHE A 7 2.11 3.50 15.92
CA PHE A 7 1.98 4.56 14.92
C PHE A 7 2.66 4.18 13.59
N ARG A 8 3.89 3.65 13.65
CA ARG A 8 4.58 3.14 12.46
C ARG A 8 3.76 2.05 11.77
N ASP A 9 3.25 1.09 12.53
CA ASP A 9 2.51 -0.05 11.98
C ASP A 9 1.21 0.42 11.31
N PHE A 10 0.52 1.41 11.91
CA PHE A 10 -0.64 2.05 11.29
C PHE A 10 -0.30 2.73 9.95
N PHE A 11 0.80 3.49 9.90
CA PHE A 11 1.23 4.16 8.65
C PHE A 11 1.60 3.16 7.56
N ILE A 12 2.26 2.07 7.90
CA ILE A 12 2.59 0.99 6.97
C ILE A 12 1.30 0.38 6.41
N GLU A 13 0.31 0.09 7.26
CA GLU A 13 -0.97 -0.45 6.85
C GLU A 13 -1.73 0.49 5.90
N GLN A 14 -1.81 1.78 6.23
CA GLN A 14 -2.48 2.75 5.36
C GLN A 14 -1.75 2.96 4.04
N HIS A 15 -0.41 3.01 4.05
CA HIS A 15 0.39 3.15 2.84
C HIS A 15 0.18 1.96 1.91
N TYR A 16 0.24 0.75 2.45
CA TYR A 16 0.01 -0.48 1.70
C TYR A 16 -1.38 -0.54 1.07
N ARG A 17 -2.41 -0.21 1.85
CA ARG A 17 -3.79 -0.11 1.37
C ARG A 17 -3.91 0.86 0.21
N PHE A 18 -3.24 2.01 0.29
CA PHE A 18 -3.20 2.97 -0.79
C PHE A 18 -2.47 2.43 -2.04
N GLN A 19 -1.36 1.71 -1.87
CA GLN A 19 -0.64 1.08 -2.98
C GLN A 19 -1.51 0.06 -3.74
N LEU A 20 -2.24 -0.80 -3.01
CA LEU A 20 -3.21 -1.73 -3.62
C LEU A 20 -4.30 -0.97 -4.38
N GLY A 21 -4.77 0.12 -3.77
CA GLY A 21 -5.77 1.02 -4.32
C GLY A 21 -5.34 1.80 -5.55
N MET A 22 -4.04 2.01 -5.78
CA MET A 22 -3.57 2.91 -6.85
C MET A 22 -3.99 2.47 -8.25
N GLN A 23 -4.28 1.18 -8.48
CA GLN A 23 -4.81 0.69 -9.74
C GLN A 23 -6.16 1.35 -10.09
N PHE A 24 -6.91 1.80 -9.09
CA PHE A 24 -8.13 2.60 -9.26
C PHE A 24 -7.88 3.87 -10.10
N LEU A 25 -6.71 4.49 -9.97
CA LEU A 25 -6.37 5.73 -10.67
C LEU A 25 -6.31 5.52 -12.20
N ILE A 26 -6.08 4.29 -12.67
CA ILE A 26 -6.16 3.96 -14.10
C ILE A 26 -7.59 4.15 -14.60
N PHE A 27 -8.58 3.65 -13.85
CA PHE A 27 -10.00 3.81 -14.18
C PHE A 27 -10.43 5.28 -14.08
N VAL A 28 -9.96 6.01 -13.07
CA VAL A 28 -10.20 7.45 -12.96
C VAL A 28 -9.64 8.21 -14.16
N ASN A 29 -8.40 7.91 -14.55
CA ASN A 29 -7.77 8.54 -15.71
C ASN A 29 -8.56 8.25 -16.99
N PHE A 30 -8.93 6.99 -17.22
CA PHE A 30 -9.78 6.60 -18.34
C PHE A 30 -11.13 7.35 -18.33
N ALA A 31 -11.79 7.44 -17.18
CA ALA A 31 -13.04 8.17 -17.06
C ALA A 31 -12.87 9.67 -17.40
N LEU A 32 -11.80 10.31 -16.92
CA LEU A 32 -11.48 11.70 -17.25
C LEU A 32 -11.20 11.88 -18.74
N LEU A 33 -10.52 10.92 -19.38
CA LEU A 33 -10.24 10.91 -20.81
C LEU A 33 -11.54 10.82 -21.62
N VAL A 34 -12.45 9.93 -21.23
CA VAL A 34 -13.80 9.81 -21.85
C VAL A 34 -14.61 11.09 -21.67
N ILE A 35 -14.59 11.69 -20.49
CA ILE A 35 -15.30 12.96 -20.23
C ILE A 35 -14.74 14.08 -21.12
N THR A 36 -13.41 14.15 -21.24
CA THR A 36 -12.73 15.20 -22.01
C THR A 36 -12.94 15.02 -23.52
N ALA A 37 -12.93 13.78 -24.01
CA ALA A 37 -13.19 13.46 -25.42
C ALA A 37 -14.68 13.62 -25.82
N SER A 38 -15.59 13.59 -24.85
CA SER A 38 -17.02 13.72 -25.10
C SER A 38 -17.44 15.20 -25.18
N ASP A 39 -17.35 15.79 -26.37
CA ASP A 39 -17.85 17.16 -26.64
C ASP A 39 -19.34 17.34 -26.33
N LYS A 40 -20.12 16.24 -26.25
CA LYS A 40 -21.53 16.26 -25.86
C LYS A 40 -21.74 16.49 -24.36
N LEU A 41 -20.80 16.07 -23.50
CA LEU A 41 -20.90 16.30 -22.05
C LEU A 41 -20.82 17.78 -21.71
N LYS A 42 -19.99 18.57 -22.42
CA LYS A 42 -19.95 20.04 -22.26
C LYS A 42 -21.27 20.74 -22.58
N LYS A 43 -22.11 20.15 -23.45
CA LYS A 43 -23.43 20.70 -23.79
C LYS A 43 -24.52 20.31 -22.77
N VAL A 44 -24.36 19.19 -22.07
CA VAL A 44 -25.34 18.69 -21.08
C VAL A 44 -25.03 19.19 -19.67
N LEU A 45 -23.75 19.36 -19.36
CA LEU A 45 -23.26 19.93 -18.11
C LEU A 45 -22.50 21.23 -18.44
N PRO A 46 -23.17 22.41 -18.37
CA PRO A 46 -22.50 23.71 -18.51
C PRO A 46 -21.63 23.93 -17.27
N ILE A 47 -20.45 23.32 -17.29
CA ILE A 47 -19.48 23.40 -16.20
C ILE A 47 -18.62 24.62 -16.48
N ASP A 48 -18.98 25.74 -15.87
CA ASP A 48 -18.15 26.95 -15.86
C ASP A 48 -16.92 26.80 -14.93
N TYR A 49 -16.96 25.83 -14.00
CA TYR A 49 -15.98 25.65 -12.92
C TYR A 49 -15.05 24.45 -13.14
N THR A 50 -14.52 24.31 -14.35
CA THR A 50 -13.68 23.16 -14.74
C THR A 50 -12.47 22.97 -13.81
N GLY A 51 -11.86 24.05 -13.31
CA GLY A 51 -10.70 23.97 -12.41
C GLY A 51 -11.04 23.45 -11.01
N GLU A 52 -12.17 23.89 -10.44
CA GLU A 52 -12.62 23.46 -9.11
C GLU A 52 -13.05 22.00 -9.10
N LEU A 53 -13.72 21.54 -10.17
CA LEU A 53 -14.07 20.13 -10.33
C LEU A 53 -12.85 19.24 -10.51
N VAL A 54 -11.81 19.71 -11.20
CA VAL A 54 -10.54 18.98 -11.29
C VAL A 54 -9.92 18.84 -9.91
N LEU A 55 -9.90 19.90 -9.10
CA LEU A 55 -9.33 19.85 -7.75
C LEU A 55 -10.13 18.92 -6.82
N LEU A 56 -11.46 18.96 -6.92
CA LEU A 56 -12.36 18.00 -6.24
C LEU A 56 -12.11 16.56 -6.71
N SER A 57 -11.89 16.36 -8.02
CA SER A 57 -11.65 15.04 -8.59
C SER A 57 -10.34 14.41 -8.09
N ILE A 58 -9.31 15.22 -7.79
CA ILE A 58 -8.06 14.75 -7.17
C ILE A 58 -8.32 14.21 -5.76
N LEU A 59 -9.08 14.95 -4.93
CA LEU A 59 -9.44 14.50 -3.58
C LEU A 59 -10.31 13.24 -3.61
N LEU A 60 -11.27 13.19 -4.52
CA LEU A 60 -12.13 12.02 -4.75
C LEU A 60 -11.33 10.82 -5.28
N ALA A 61 -10.35 11.03 -6.14
CA ALA A 61 -9.48 9.98 -6.65
C ALA A 61 -8.59 9.41 -5.55
N PHE A 62 -8.06 10.27 -4.66
CA PHE A 62 -7.29 9.85 -3.49
C PHE A 62 -8.14 9.01 -2.53
N LEU A 63 -9.32 9.51 -2.16
CA LEU A 63 -10.26 8.78 -1.31
C LEU A 63 -10.73 7.48 -1.97
N GLY A 64 -11.03 7.53 -3.26
CA GLY A 64 -11.45 6.38 -4.05
C GLY A 64 -10.38 5.30 -4.13
N ALA A 65 -9.11 5.68 -4.33
CA ALA A 65 -8.00 4.73 -4.31
C ALA A 65 -7.90 4.06 -2.94
N TRP A 66 -7.94 4.83 -1.85
CA TRP A 66 -7.91 4.26 -0.49
C TRP A 66 -9.11 3.31 -0.22
N LEU A 67 -10.32 3.71 -0.63
CA LEU A 67 -11.52 2.91 -0.46
C LEU A 67 -11.52 1.64 -1.32
N PHE A 68 -10.99 1.74 -2.54
CA PHE A 68 -10.79 0.60 -3.41
C PHE A 68 -9.76 -0.37 -2.81
N GLY A 69 -8.69 0.15 -2.22
CA GLY A 69 -7.73 -0.63 -1.42
C GLY A 69 -8.39 -1.40 -0.28
N LEU A 70 -9.31 -0.77 0.48
CA LEU A 70 -10.12 -1.46 1.50
C LEU A 70 -10.96 -2.60 0.93
N ILE A 71 -11.60 -2.37 -0.22
CA ILE A 71 -12.42 -3.38 -0.89
C ILE A 71 -11.52 -4.54 -1.31
N LEU A 72 -10.39 -4.29 -1.97
CA LEU A 72 -9.45 -5.32 -2.37
C LEU A 72 -8.90 -6.11 -1.19
N GLU A 73 -8.59 -5.44 -0.07
CA GLU A 73 -8.16 -6.07 1.16
C GLU A 73 -9.23 -7.05 1.69
N LYS A 74 -10.50 -6.62 1.71
CA LYS A 74 -11.63 -7.42 2.22
C LYS A 74 -12.01 -8.59 1.32
N PHE A 75 -12.03 -8.39 0.01
CA PHE A 75 -12.55 -9.36 -0.95
C PHE A 75 -11.48 -10.25 -1.56
N VAL A 76 -10.28 -9.72 -1.78
CA VAL A 76 -9.26 -10.41 -2.57
C VAL A 76 -8.28 -11.16 -1.66
N LYS A 77 -8.09 -10.82 -0.37
CA LYS A 77 -7.14 -11.50 0.57
C LYS A 77 -5.69 -11.69 0.03
N TYR A 78 -5.35 -11.18 -1.15
CA TYR A 78 -4.18 -11.62 -1.92
C TYR A 78 -2.81 -11.16 -1.41
N PRO A 79 -2.60 -10.00 -0.76
CA PRO A 79 -1.25 -9.47 -0.72
C PRO A 79 -0.59 -9.59 0.67
N GLN A 80 -1.35 -9.77 1.77
CA GLN A 80 -0.73 -10.05 3.08
C GLN A 80 0.05 -11.36 3.08
N GLN A 81 -0.35 -12.37 2.29
CA GLN A 81 0.42 -13.62 2.18
C GLN A 81 1.64 -13.47 1.28
N GLN A 82 1.59 -12.71 0.19
CA GLN A 82 2.74 -12.54 -0.71
C GLN A 82 3.77 -11.55 -0.17
N GLU A 83 3.33 -10.50 0.52
CA GLU A 83 4.20 -9.49 1.10
C GLU A 83 4.76 -9.96 2.45
N ARG A 84 3.98 -10.65 3.30
CA ARG A 84 4.56 -11.39 4.45
C ARG A 84 5.46 -12.52 3.97
N ALA A 85 5.11 -13.24 2.91
CA ALA A 85 6.04 -14.19 2.31
C ALA A 85 7.27 -13.49 1.73
N ALA A 86 7.20 -12.29 1.14
CA ALA A 86 8.39 -11.58 0.64
C ALA A 86 9.27 -11.04 1.77
N VAL A 87 8.66 -10.59 2.87
CA VAL A 87 9.34 -10.18 4.11
C VAL A 87 9.97 -11.38 4.81
N ASP A 88 9.26 -12.52 4.91
CA ASP A 88 9.77 -13.79 5.44
C ASP A 88 10.80 -14.45 4.50
N ARG A 89 10.69 -14.23 3.18
CA ARG A 89 11.60 -14.72 2.12
C ARG A 89 12.77 -13.79 1.85
N SER A 90 12.94 -12.68 2.58
CA SER A 90 14.20 -11.93 2.54
C SER A 90 15.34 -12.92 2.81
N PRO A 91 16.11 -13.36 1.79
CA PRO A 91 17.02 -14.50 1.94
C PRO A 91 18.11 -14.20 2.96
N ASN A 92 18.43 -12.91 3.07
CA ASN A 92 19.35 -12.37 4.06
C ASN A 92 18.82 -12.49 5.49
N TRP A 93 17.51 -12.37 5.73
CA TRP A 93 16.96 -12.44 7.08
C TRP A 93 17.08 -13.85 7.67
N GLN A 94 16.64 -14.87 6.93
CA GLN A 94 16.76 -16.27 7.37
C GLN A 94 18.24 -16.70 7.49
N ALA A 95 19.08 -16.32 6.52
CA ALA A 95 20.50 -16.60 6.58
C ALA A 95 21.21 -15.87 7.73
N THR A 96 20.77 -14.67 8.08
CA THR A 96 21.32 -13.91 9.23
C THR A 96 20.85 -14.52 10.54
N HIS A 97 19.59 -14.96 10.63
CA HIS A 97 19.06 -15.59 11.85
C HIS A 97 19.78 -16.90 12.15
N GLN A 98 19.93 -17.79 11.16
CA GLN A 98 20.67 -19.05 11.34
C GLN A 98 22.14 -18.82 11.73
N LYS A 99 22.78 -17.79 11.16
CA LYS A 99 24.15 -17.41 11.54
C LYS A 99 24.21 -16.89 12.98
N LEU A 100 23.24 -16.10 13.41
CA LEU A 100 23.15 -15.59 14.78
C LEU A 100 22.98 -16.72 15.78
N ASP A 101 22.05 -17.64 15.53
CA ASP A 101 21.78 -18.80 16.40
C ASP A 101 23.04 -19.66 16.57
N THR A 102 23.77 -19.90 15.47
CA THR A 102 25.02 -20.65 15.49
C THR A 102 26.12 -19.95 16.32
N ILE A 103 26.19 -18.62 16.26
CA ILE A 103 27.16 -17.83 17.03
C ILE A 103 26.83 -17.89 18.53
N ILE A 104 25.56 -17.75 18.89
CA ILE A 104 25.09 -17.83 20.27
C ILE A 104 25.42 -19.20 20.86
N GLU A 105 25.10 -20.28 20.13
CA GLU A 105 25.37 -21.64 20.60
C GLU A 105 26.88 -21.91 20.82
N ARG A 106 27.75 -21.30 20.00
CA ARG A 106 29.20 -21.40 20.16
C ARG A 106 29.71 -20.60 21.35
N LEU A 107 29.17 -19.41 21.60
CA LEU A 107 29.51 -18.59 22.75
C LEU A 107 29.12 -19.28 24.06
N ASP A 108 27.92 -19.85 24.12
CA ASP A 108 27.45 -20.66 25.26
C ASP A 108 28.37 -21.86 25.53
N LYS A 109 28.82 -22.55 24.47
CA LYS A 109 29.76 -23.68 24.62
C LYS A 109 31.14 -23.25 25.09
N LEU A 110 31.57 -22.02 24.77
CA LEU A 110 32.86 -21.48 25.19
C LEU A 110 32.80 -20.96 26.64
N GLU A 111 31.70 -20.31 27.03
CA GLU A 111 31.48 -19.91 28.42
C GLU A 111 31.36 -21.11 29.36
N ARG A 112 30.68 -22.18 28.95
CA ARG A 112 30.58 -23.42 29.74
C ARG A 112 31.87 -24.24 29.81
N LYS A 113 32.85 -23.95 28.96
CA LYS A 113 34.18 -24.61 28.95
C LYS A 113 35.25 -23.82 29.71
N LYS A 114 34.91 -22.62 30.19
CA LYS A 114 35.74 -21.82 31.10
C LYS A 114 35.33 -22.06 32.54
#